data_AF-A0A416W5L5-F1
#
_entry.id   AF-A0A416W5L5-F1
#
_cell.length_a   1.000
_cell.length_b   1.000
_cell.length_c   1.000
_cell.angle_alpha   90.00
_cell.angle_beta   90.00
_cell.angle_gamma   90.00
#
_symmetry.space_group_name_H-M   'P 1'
#
loop_
_entity.id
_entity.type
_entity.pdbx_description
1 polymer ?
#
loop_
_entity_poly.entity_id
_entity_poly.type
_entity_poly.pdbx_seq_one_letter_code
_entity_poly.pdbx_strand_id
1 'polypeptide(L)'
;MTTSSRKVTVKVLKATKRQIKIKIKNNGKKDFYFSELFVLKKHGRNKWKRMKFSEKAVFCKTIVARSGKSITVKLKWKKFFGKNLSGGKYKIKFVKTKSFKIK
;
A
#
# COMPACT_ATOMS: atom_id res chain seq x y z
N MET A 1 13.53 -13.10 -12.76
CA MET A 1 14.08 -13.02 -11.38
C MET A 1 13.69 -11.69 -10.73
N THR A 2 12.74 -11.76 -9.79
CA THR A 2 12.21 -10.63 -9.01
C THR A 2 13.26 -10.09 -8.04
N THR A 3 13.45 -8.77 -8.03
CA THR A 3 14.25 -8.07 -7.02
C THR A 3 13.73 -8.48 -5.64
N SER A 4 14.59 -9.11 -4.83
CA SER A 4 14.24 -9.50 -3.46
C SER A 4 13.55 -8.36 -2.74
N SER A 5 12.34 -8.62 -2.21
CA SER A 5 11.51 -7.64 -1.48
C SER A 5 12.23 -6.99 -0.29
N ARG A 6 13.39 -7.53 0.12
CA ARG A 6 14.27 -6.96 1.15
C ARG A 6 14.85 -5.60 0.77
N LYS A 7 15.00 -5.29 -0.52
CA LYS A 7 15.63 -4.04 -0.99
C LYS A 7 14.63 -2.91 -1.28
N VAL A 8 13.33 -3.17 -1.14
CA VAL A 8 12.27 -2.17 -1.33
C VAL A 8 11.69 -1.78 0.03
N THR A 9 11.73 -0.49 0.34
CA THR A 9 11.15 0.05 1.57
C THR A 9 9.93 0.89 1.24
N VAL A 10 8.83 0.68 1.97
CA VAL A 10 7.61 1.48 1.83
C VAL A 10 7.38 2.25 3.12
N LYS A 11 7.41 3.59 3.02
CA LYS A 11 7.11 4.51 4.12
C LYS A 11 5.73 5.14 3.90
N VAL A 12 4.87 5.08 4.90
CA VAL A 12 3.61 5.82 4.89
C VAL A 12 3.93 7.28 5.22
N LEU A 13 3.70 8.18 4.28
CA LEU A 13 3.90 9.62 4.46
C LEU A 13 2.66 10.27 5.09
N LYS A 14 1.46 9.88 4.61
CA LYS A 14 0.19 10.40 5.11
C LYS A 14 -0.90 9.36 4.91
N ALA A 15 -1.74 9.15 5.91
CA ALA A 15 -2.92 8.29 5.81
C ALA A 15 -4.15 9.07 6.30
N THR A 16 -5.19 9.10 5.48
CA THR A 16 -6.48 9.73 5.82
C THR A 16 -7.62 8.78 5.47
N LYS A 17 -8.84 9.13 5.88
CA LYS A 17 -10.06 8.39 5.53
C LYS A 17 -10.28 8.26 4.02
N ARG A 18 -9.73 9.17 3.20
CA ARG A 18 -9.91 9.19 1.73
C ARG A 18 -8.75 8.54 0.96
N GLN A 19 -7.52 8.65 1.47
CA GLN A 19 -6.34 8.24 0.72
C GLN A 19 -5.15 7.88 1.61
N ILE A 20 -4.18 7.19 1.03
CA ILE A 20 -2.83 7.05 1.58
C ILE A 20 -1.79 7.55 0.60
N LYS A 21 -0.80 8.27 1.11
CA LYS A 21 0.40 8.68 0.40
C LYS A 21 1.55 7.82 0.93
N ILE A 22 2.13 7.00 0.07
CA ILE A 22 3.27 6.12 0.39
C ILE A 22 4.49 6.54 -0.44
N LYS A 23 5.67 6.47 0.16
CA LYS A 23 6.95 6.58 -0.54
C LYS A 23 7.55 5.19 -0.67
N ILE A 24 7.80 4.77 -1.89
CA ILE A 24 8.46 3.52 -2.22
C ILE A 24 9.91 3.85 -2.56
N LYS A 25 10.86 3.33 -1.81
CA LYS A 25 12.29 3.46 -2.07
C LYS A 25 12.81 2.11 -2.57
N ASN A 26 13.37 2.07 -3.77
CA ASN A 26 13.99 0.88 -4.31
C ASN A 26 15.51 1.00 -4.17
N ASN A 27 16.07 0.34 -3.15
CA ASN A 27 17.53 0.24 -2.96
C ASN A 27 18.12 -0.98 -3.71
N GLY A 28 17.31 -1.64 -4.56
CA GLY A 28 17.75 -2.73 -5.42
C GLY A 28 18.48 -2.21 -6.65
N LYS A 29 19.21 -3.11 -7.31
CA LYS A 29 19.90 -2.87 -8.60
C LYS A 29 18.97 -3.02 -9.82
N LYS A 30 17.72 -3.44 -9.62
CA LYS A 30 16.72 -3.69 -10.67
C LYS A 30 15.45 -2.91 -10.38
N ASP A 31 14.73 -2.53 -11.43
CA ASP A 31 13.43 -1.88 -11.32
C ASP A 31 12.43 -2.75 -10.56
N PHE A 32 11.59 -2.09 -9.76
CA PHE A 32 10.53 -2.74 -9.01
C PHE A 32 9.19 -2.34 -9.60
N TYR A 33 8.50 -3.32 -10.17
CA TYR A 33 7.19 -3.17 -10.76
C TYR A 33 6.13 -3.52 -9.70
N PHE A 34 5.17 -2.62 -9.52
CA PHE A 34 4.04 -2.76 -8.60
C PHE A 34 2.75 -2.79 -9.42
N SER A 35 2.14 -3.96 -9.58
CA SER A 35 0.75 -4.09 -10.01
C SER A 35 -0.14 -4.28 -8.77
N GLU A 36 -1.34 -3.70 -8.77
CA GLU A 36 -2.14 -3.50 -7.55
C GLU A 36 -2.80 -4.75 -6.95
N LEU A 37 -2.02 -5.65 -6.33
CA LEU A 37 -2.55 -6.75 -5.49
C LEU A 37 -2.05 -6.63 -4.04
N PHE A 38 -2.25 -5.47 -3.41
CA PHE A 38 -1.94 -5.32 -1.99
C PHE A 38 -3.04 -5.89 -1.09
N VAL A 39 -2.67 -6.44 0.07
CA VAL A 39 -3.64 -6.82 1.09
C VAL A 39 -3.70 -5.74 2.15
N LEU A 40 -4.86 -5.08 2.29
CA LEU A 40 -5.14 -4.20 3.42
C LEU A 40 -5.73 -4.99 4.58
N LYS A 41 -5.18 -4.80 5.77
CA LYS A 41 -5.75 -5.30 7.02
C LYS A 41 -6.11 -4.15 7.95
N LYS A 42 -7.23 -4.27 8.66
CA LYS A 42 -7.67 -3.39 9.74
C LYS A 42 -7.54 -4.13 11.08
N HIS A 43 -7.02 -3.45 12.10
CA HIS A 43 -6.97 -3.97 13.45
C HIS A 43 -8.33 -3.79 14.15
N GLY A 44 -8.87 -4.84 14.76
CA GLY A 44 -10.07 -4.78 15.58
C GLY A 44 -10.16 -5.97 16.53
N ARG A 45 -10.63 -5.73 17.77
CA ARG A 45 -10.71 -6.74 18.85
C ARG A 45 -9.46 -7.64 18.90
N ASN A 46 -8.29 -7.02 19.06
CA ASN A 46 -6.96 -7.66 19.12
C ASN A 46 -6.52 -8.49 17.90
N LYS A 47 -7.26 -8.47 16.78
CA LYS A 47 -6.89 -9.20 15.57
C LYS A 47 -6.84 -8.33 14.31
N TRP A 48 -6.03 -8.76 13.35
CA TRP A 48 -5.91 -8.13 12.04
C TRP A 48 -6.85 -8.79 11.03
N LYS A 49 -7.93 -8.10 10.66
CA LYS A 49 -8.90 -8.58 9.67
C LYS A 49 -8.56 -8.05 8.28
N ARG A 50 -8.62 -8.92 7.26
CA ARG A 50 -8.46 -8.52 5.85
C ARG A 50 -9.68 -7.70 5.41
N MET A 51 -9.43 -6.59 4.72
CA MET A 51 -10.47 -5.81 4.07
C MET A 51 -10.77 -6.45 2.71
N LYS A 52 -12.04 -6.72 2.42
CA LYS A 52 -12.49 -7.18 1.10
C LYS A 52 -12.52 -6.00 0.14
N PHE A 53 -11.99 -6.17 -1.06
CA PHE A 53 -12.15 -5.19 -2.13
C PHE A 53 -13.59 -5.16 -2.64
N SER A 54 -14.00 -4.05 -3.23
CA SER A 54 -15.26 -3.99 -3.97
C SER A 54 -15.13 -4.76 -5.28
N GLU A 55 -16.24 -5.28 -5.79
CA GLU A 55 -16.29 -5.94 -7.12
C GLU A 55 -15.86 -4.99 -8.24
N LYS A 56 -16.17 -3.70 -8.10
CA LYS A 56 -15.76 -2.62 -9.02
C LYS A 56 -14.36 -2.05 -8.71
N ALA A 57 -13.51 -2.79 -8.00
CA ALA A 57 -12.18 -2.29 -7.66
C ALA A 57 -11.35 -2.05 -8.93
N VAL A 58 -10.91 -0.81 -9.11
CA VAL A 58 -10.02 -0.46 -10.23
C VAL A 58 -8.59 -0.65 -9.76
N PHE A 59 -7.95 -1.70 -10.25
CA PHE A 59 -6.53 -1.94 -10.06
C PHE A 59 -5.74 -1.10 -11.08
N CYS A 60 -4.92 -0.18 -10.61
CA CYS A 60 -4.13 0.75 -11.40
C CYS A 60 -3.08 0.03 -12.26
N LYS A 61 -2.73 0.73 -13.35
CA LYS A 61 -1.51 0.51 -14.14
C LYS A 61 -0.29 0.32 -13.22
N THR A 62 0.58 -0.58 -13.64
CA THR A 62 1.83 -0.92 -12.95
C THR A 62 2.63 0.33 -12.59
N ILE A 63 2.90 0.53 -11.30
CA ILE A 63 3.79 1.58 -10.80
C ILE A 63 5.22 1.05 -10.84
N VAL A 64 6.13 1.82 -11.44
CA VAL A 64 7.54 1.43 -11.54
C VAL A 64 8.37 2.28 -10.57
N ALA A 65 8.96 1.64 -9.56
CA ALA A 65 10.01 2.23 -8.74
C ALA A 65 11.37 1.83 -9.33
N ARG A 66 11.97 2.74 -10.10
CA ARG A 66 13.26 2.50 -10.75
C ARG A 66 14.38 2.20 -9.75
N SER A 67 15.36 1.42 -10.17
CA SER A 67 16.58 1.10 -9.41
C SER A 67 17.23 2.36 -8.82
N GLY A 68 17.59 2.32 -7.54
CA GLY A 68 18.19 3.44 -6.80
C GLY A 68 17.28 4.66 -6.58
N LYS A 69 16.05 4.68 -7.13
CA LYS A 69 15.14 5.82 -7.04
C LYS A 69 14.06 5.63 -5.98
N SER A 70 13.41 6.74 -5.66
CA SER A 70 12.20 6.74 -4.85
C SER A 70 11.05 7.34 -5.61
N ILE A 71 9.86 6.76 -5.44
CA ILE A 71 8.61 7.26 -6.02
C ILE A 71 7.60 7.47 -4.90
N THR A 72 6.77 8.48 -5.08
CA THR A 72 5.64 8.74 -4.18
C THR A 72 4.35 8.40 -4.88
N VAL A 73 3.54 7.56 -4.23
CA VAL A 73 2.27 7.06 -4.76
C VAL A 73 1.14 7.52 -3.85
N LYS A 74 0.04 7.90 -4.46
CA LYS A 74 -1.21 8.26 -3.78
C LYS A 74 -2.29 7.26 -4.16
N LEU A 75 -2.73 6.45 -3.19
CA LEU A 75 -3.81 5.48 -3.37
C LEU A 75 -5.09 6.05 -2.76
N LYS A 76 -6.17 6.14 -3.55
CA LYS A 76 -7.49 6.59 -3.08
C LYS A 76 -8.32 5.36 -2.67
N TRP A 77 -8.77 5.30 -1.42
CA TRP A 77 -9.46 4.11 -0.91
C TRP A 77 -10.75 3.77 -1.63
N LYS A 78 -11.49 4.80 -2.07
CA LYS A 78 -12.74 4.63 -2.82
C LYS A 78 -12.56 3.80 -4.10
N LYS A 79 -11.38 3.84 -4.75
CA LYS A 79 -11.08 3.03 -5.95
C LYS A 79 -10.99 1.53 -5.66
N PHE A 80 -10.66 1.14 -4.43
CA PHE A 80 -10.44 -0.25 -4.04
C PHE A 80 -11.61 -0.85 -3.27
N PHE A 81 -12.31 -0.02 -2.50
CA PHE A 81 -13.31 -0.47 -1.53
C PHE A 81 -14.71 0.10 -1.81
N GLY A 82 -14.88 0.91 -2.87
CA GLY A 82 -16.10 1.66 -3.16
C GLY A 82 -16.41 2.77 -2.15
N LYS A 83 -15.70 2.83 -1.02
CA LYS A 83 -15.92 3.76 0.09
C LYS A 83 -14.62 4.23 0.72
N ASN A 84 -14.74 5.28 1.53
CA ASN A 84 -13.66 5.78 2.39
C ASN A 84 -13.43 4.82 3.56
N LEU A 85 -12.21 4.79 4.08
CA LEU A 85 -11.88 4.02 5.28
C LEU A 85 -12.34 4.78 6.53
N SER A 86 -12.75 4.02 7.54
CA SER A 86 -13.01 4.59 8.87
C SER A 86 -11.70 4.87 9.60
N GLY A 87 -11.77 5.62 10.71
CA GLY A 87 -10.67 5.72 11.67
C GLY A 87 -10.23 4.33 12.18
N GLY A 88 -8.96 4.22 12.56
CA GLY A 88 -8.39 2.99 13.11
C GLY A 88 -6.96 2.70 12.68
N LYS A 89 -6.43 1.56 13.14
CA LYS A 89 -5.08 1.08 12.81
C LYS A 89 -5.16 0.08 11.64
N TYR A 90 -4.30 0.28 10.65
CA TYR A 90 -4.27 -0.47 9.41
C TYR A 90 -2.85 -0.96 9.10
N LYS A 91 -2.74 -2.00 8.27
CA LYS A 91 -1.46 -2.51 7.74
C LYS A 91 -1.64 -2.97 6.31
N ILE A 92 -0.71 -2.59 5.43
CA ILE A 92 -0.63 -3.12 4.07
C ILE A 92 0.40 -4.26 4.07
N LYS A 93 0.03 -5.46 3.61
CA LYS A 93 0.87 -6.66 3.68
C LYS A 93 1.84 -6.83 2.50
N PHE A 94 1.82 -5.92 1.52
CA PHE A 94 2.53 -6.05 0.25
C PHE A 94 4.07 -5.91 0.38
N VAL A 95 4.57 -5.00 1.22
CA VAL A 95 6.02 -4.75 1.39
C VAL A 95 6.33 -4.42 2.84
N LYS A 96 6.41 -5.42 3.73
CA LYS A 96 6.72 -5.28 5.18
C LYS A 96 6.31 -3.91 5.80
N THR A 97 5.14 -3.39 5.44
CA THR A 97 4.81 -2.01 5.78
C THR A 97 4.51 -1.97 7.27
N LYS A 98 5.10 -1.02 7.99
CA LYS A 98 4.68 -0.74 9.36
C LYS A 98 3.19 -0.38 9.35
N SER A 99 2.49 -0.73 10.44
CA SER A 99 1.10 -0.32 10.60
C SER A 99 0.98 1.20 10.63
N PHE A 100 -0.14 1.75 10.15
CA PHE A 100 -0.44 3.17 10.18
C PHE A 100 -1.82 3.41 10.82
N LYS A 101 -2.01 4.60 11.40
CA LYS A 101 -3.28 5.01 12.01
C LYS A 101 -3.96 6.05 11.12
N ILE A 102 -5.24 5.87 10.87
CA ILE A 102 -6.12 6.89 10.30
C ILE A 102 -6.88 7.52 11.48
N LYS A 103 -6.74 8.84 11.63
CA LYS A 103 -7.58 9.63 12.55
C LYS A 103 -8.97 9.79 11.93
#